data_AF-A0A7K5NXB6-F1
#
_entry.id   AF-A0A7K5NXB6-F1
#
_cell.length_a   1.000
_cell.length_b   1.000
_cell.length_c   1.000
_cell.angle_alpha   90.00
_cell.angle_beta   90.00
_cell.angle_gamma   90.00
#
_symmetry.space_group_name_H-M   'P 1'
#
loop_
_entity.id
_entity.type
_entity.pdbx_description
1 polymer ?
#
loop_
_entity_poly.entity_id
_entity_poly.type
_entity_poly.pdbx_seq_one_letter_code
_entity_poly.pdbx_strand_id
1 'polypeptide(L)'
;KNSLRVLFSLLQNGKITAIVRGVNAPLISKKITELVQEERDIAAGQKKRAEVLTKQILKYKLGFLLHLREEVVRYSVGIIKPDDVLEGRVEEIKQKIRKAGFGIEVAEEKMLTEEQIRAFYARNKDQPDFEDFVQFMMSGPCHILVITKREATDPIPHWKELRKLSESGPDELKAENPDRLEGNAETVNILNICDVQDSVEDASRQLAFFFPNFVKNKTDQKAEKTLALIRPCLLKERRNSIMQRIKDDGFEIAMQKEIILSEEQIREFYKEHENQDYFPVLLEQMTSGPTLVLALTRENAIAHWRDLLGPKTVEEAKKENPNSLRAKYAVENVPIGQLHGSSTPDDAQKELEFFFPQEHTLALIKPDAAKNHKDDIMQKVKDAGFTISKIKEEALTREMATQFYKDHTGKPFFEELVTCMTEGPSVVMILTKENAVEEWRQLMGPTDPEVAKETSPESIRAQFAQDILCNAVHGSSN
;
A
#
# COMPACT_ATOMS: atom_id res chain seq x y z
N LYS A 1 -0.82 -3.76 9.87
CA LYS A 1 0.19 -4.83 9.70
C LYS A 1 1.11 -4.85 10.92
N ASN A 2 0.80 -5.65 11.95
CA ASN A 2 1.77 -5.94 13.01
C ASN A 2 2.23 -7.38 12.80
N SER A 3 3.54 -7.59 12.64
CA SER A 3 4.15 -8.90 12.80
C SER A 3 3.81 -9.38 14.22
N LEU A 4 2.80 -10.25 14.34
CA LEU A 4 2.59 -11.05 15.54
C LEU A 4 3.83 -11.94 15.68
N ARG A 5 4.85 -11.44 16.37
CA ARG A 5 5.93 -12.28 16.91
C ARG A 5 5.26 -13.25 17.87
N VAL A 6 5.08 -14.49 17.43
CA VAL A 6 4.41 -15.54 18.20
C VAL A 6 5.13 -15.69 19.54
N LEU A 7 4.38 -15.43 20.61
CA LEU A 7 4.81 -15.46 21.99
C LEU A 7 4.21 -16.72 22.61
N PHE A 8 5.01 -17.77 22.75
CA PHE A 8 4.57 -18.95 23.49
C PHE A 8 4.76 -18.71 24.98
N SER A 9 3.64 -18.71 25.71
CA SER A 9 3.60 -18.64 27.17
C SER A 9 3.18 -20.00 27.70
N LEU A 10 4.06 -20.66 28.44
CA LEU A 10 3.70 -21.89 29.15
C LEU A 10 2.96 -21.53 30.43
N LEU A 11 1.70 -21.99 30.51
CA LEU A 11 0.78 -21.77 31.61
C LEU A 11 0.52 -23.10 32.31
N GLN A 12 0.84 -23.17 33.60
CA GLN A 12 0.49 -24.32 34.43
C GLN A 12 -0.13 -23.81 35.73
N ASN A 13 -1.35 -24.26 36.03
CA ASN A 13 -2.20 -23.76 37.13
C ASN A 13 -2.42 -22.23 37.10
N GLY A 14 -2.55 -21.64 35.91
CA GLY A 14 -2.85 -20.22 35.74
C GLY A 14 -1.69 -19.24 36.00
N LYS A 15 -0.46 -19.74 36.22
CA LYS A 15 0.76 -18.91 36.33
C LYS A 15 1.67 -19.14 35.12
N ILE A 16 2.24 -18.06 34.58
CA ILE A 16 3.20 -18.09 33.46
C ILE A 16 4.55 -18.51 34.02
N THR A 17 5.09 -19.64 33.55
CA THR A 17 6.36 -20.19 34.04
C THR A 17 7.54 -19.89 33.12
N ALA A 18 7.30 -19.66 31.82
CA ALA A 18 8.33 -19.30 30.85
C ALA A 18 7.76 -18.52 29.65
N ILE A 19 8.60 -17.67 29.05
CA ILE A 19 8.30 -16.89 27.85
C ILE A 19 9.36 -17.19 26.79
N VAL A 20 8.94 -17.72 25.63
CA VAL A 20 9.84 -17.99 24.49
C VAL A 20 9.50 -17.06 23.34
N ARG A 21 10.52 -16.41 22.75
CA ARG A 21 10.39 -15.46 21.63
C ARG A 21 11.16 -15.97 20.41
N GLY A 22 10.51 -16.10 19.25
CA GLY A 22 11.16 -16.39 17.95
C GLY A 22 10.32 -17.28 17.01
N VAL A 23 10.73 -17.39 15.74
CA VAL A 23 10.06 -18.17 14.67
C VAL A 23 10.81 -19.46 14.27
N ASN A 24 11.86 -19.85 15.00
CA ASN A 24 12.69 -21.02 14.68
C ASN A 24 12.12 -22.31 15.32
N ALA A 25 11.36 -23.09 14.55
CA ALA A 25 10.66 -24.29 15.01
C ALA A 25 11.56 -25.36 15.68
N PRO A 26 12.78 -25.67 15.17
CA PRO A 26 13.74 -26.54 15.86
C PRO A 26 14.17 -26.03 17.25
N LEU A 27 14.45 -24.73 17.39
CA LEU A 27 14.81 -24.12 18.68
C LEU A 27 13.64 -24.10 19.66
N ILE A 28 12.42 -23.87 19.18
CA ILE A 28 11.19 -23.93 19.98
C ILE A 28 10.95 -25.36 20.46
N SER A 29 11.07 -26.36 19.59
CA SER A 29 10.88 -27.77 19.95
C SER A 29 11.92 -28.23 20.98
N LYS A 30 13.19 -27.83 20.82
CA LYS A 30 14.24 -28.07 21.81
C LYS A 30 13.92 -27.40 23.16
N LYS A 31 13.49 -26.13 23.14
CA LYS A 31 13.15 -25.39 24.37
C LYS A 31 11.92 -25.95 25.09
N ILE A 32 10.90 -26.36 24.34
CA ILE A 32 9.71 -27.02 24.90
C ILE A 32 10.12 -28.36 25.54
N THR A 33 10.96 -29.14 24.87
CA THR A 33 11.45 -30.43 25.41
C THR A 33 12.26 -30.23 26.69
N GLU A 34 13.14 -29.22 26.73
CA GLU A 34 13.89 -28.84 27.93
C GLU A 34 12.97 -28.43 29.08
N LEU A 35 11.94 -27.62 28.81
CA LEU A 35 10.99 -27.15 29.84
C LEU A 35 10.07 -28.27 30.35
N VAL A 36 9.67 -29.20 29.47
CA VAL A 36 8.89 -30.39 29.87
C VAL A 36 9.75 -31.34 30.71
N GLN A 37 11.03 -31.50 30.38
CA GLN A 37 11.95 -32.31 31.18
C GLN A 37 12.20 -31.68 32.55
N GLU A 38 12.38 -30.36 32.60
CA GLU A 38 12.56 -29.63 33.86
C GLU A 38 11.32 -29.72 34.77
N GLU A 39 10.11 -29.69 34.20
CA GLU A 39 8.87 -29.94 34.96
C GLU A 39 8.76 -31.40 35.46
N ARG A 40 9.23 -32.39 34.68
CA ARG A 40 9.30 -33.78 35.15
C ARG A 40 10.27 -33.94 36.31
N ASP A 41 11.41 -33.24 36.26
CA ASP A 41 12.41 -33.26 37.34
C ASP A 41 11.89 -32.55 38.60
N ILE A 42 11.10 -31.48 38.46
CA ILE A 42 10.41 -30.81 39.58
C ILE A 42 9.31 -31.72 40.17
N ALA A 43 8.51 -32.39 39.34
CA ALA A 43 7.48 -33.33 39.78
C ALA A 43 8.07 -34.58 40.46
N ALA A 44 9.25 -35.01 40.05
CA ALA A 44 10.02 -36.08 40.69
C ALA A 44 10.75 -35.62 41.97
N GLY A 45 10.61 -34.36 42.38
CA GLY A 45 11.20 -33.79 43.60
C GLY A 45 12.70 -33.48 43.50
N GLN A 46 13.28 -33.53 42.30
CA GLN A 46 14.72 -33.37 42.06
C GLN A 46 15.15 -31.89 41.90
N LYS A 47 14.20 -30.99 41.58
CA LYS A 47 14.42 -29.53 41.47
C LYS A 47 13.34 -28.74 42.21
N LYS A 48 13.71 -27.60 42.82
CA LYS A 48 12.77 -26.64 43.42
C LYS A 48 12.43 -25.53 42.42
N ARG A 49 11.14 -25.17 42.31
CA ARG A 49 10.62 -24.16 41.38
C ARG A 49 11.08 -22.74 41.79
N ALA A 50 11.68 -22.00 40.87
CA ALA A 50 11.98 -20.58 41.04
C ALA A 50 10.74 -19.73 40.69
N GLU A 51 10.28 -18.88 41.61
CA GLU A 51 9.15 -17.98 41.37
C GLU A 51 9.59 -16.72 40.62
N VAL A 52 8.98 -16.43 39.47
CA VAL A 52 9.18 -15.17 38.75
C VAL A 52 8.18 -14.14 39.25
N LEU A 53 8.68 -13.05 39.84
CA LEU A 53 7.87 -11.98 40.43
C LEU A 53 7.12 -11.17 39.34
N THR A 54 5.80 -11.09 39.47
CA THR A 54 4.85 -10.43 38.53
C THR A 54 5.16 -8.95 38.24
N LYS A 55 5.95 -8.29 39.10
CA LYS A 55 6.37 -6.88 38.93
C LYS A 55 7.28 -6.64 37.73
N GLN A 56 8.03 -7.64 37.24
CA GLN A 56 8.84 -7.44 36.03
C GLN A 56 7.98 -7.32 34.76
N ILE A 57 6.85 -8.03 34.68
CA ILE A 57 5.92 -7.97 33.53
C ILE A 57 5.31 -6.58 33.36
N LEU A 58 4.92 -5.93 34.47
CA LEU A 58 4.34 -4.58 34.47
C LEU A 58 5.38 -3.51 34.09
N LYS A 59 6.64 -3.65 34.48
CA LYS A 59 7.70 -2.72 34.07
C LYS A 59 7.97 -2.78 32.56
N TYR A 60 7.90 -3.97 31.96
CA TYR A 60 8.03 -4.15 30.51
C TYR A 60 6.78 -3.72 29.73
N LYS A 61 5.56 -3.90 30.28
CA LYS A 61 4.33 -3.40 29.66
C LYS A 61 4.23 -1.87 29.74
N LEU A 62 4.62 -1.28 30.87
CA LEU A 62 4.57 0.17 31.07
C LEU A 62 5.69 0.89 30.32
N GLY A 63 6.90 0.30 30.23
CA GLY A 63 7.97 0.81 29.36
C GLY A 63 7.63 0.74 27.87
N PHE A 64 6.84 -0.25 27.44
CA PHE A 64 6.35 -0.36 26.06
C PHE A 64 5.15 0.57 25.78
N LEU A 65 4.27 0.77 26.75
CA LEU A 65 3.13 1.70 26.65
C LEU A 65 3.53 3.19 26.79
N LEU A 66 4.64 3.49 27.48
CA LEU A 66 5.14 4.87 27.63
C LEU A 66 6.03 5.34 26.46
N HIS A 67 6.18 4.55 25.39
CA HIS A 67 6.92 4.95 24.19
C HIS A 67 6.15 4.80 22.87
N LEU A 68 4.83 4.61 22.94
CA LEU A 68 3.95 4.72 21.79
C LEU A 68 2.82 5.69 22.13
N ARG A 69 3.16 6.98 22.27
CA ARG A 69 2.24 8.01 21.81
C ARG A 69 2.46 8.09 20.31
N GLU A 70 1.61 7.42 19.54
CA GLU A 70 1.47 7.75 18.12
C GLU A 70 0.99 9.19 18.05
N GLU A 71 1.85 10.10 17.55
CA GLU A 71 1.42 11.45 17.21
C GLU A 71 0.44 11.34 16.04
N VAL A 72 -0.85 11.54 16.30
CA VAL A 72 -1.86 11.63 15.24
C VAL A 72 -1.63 12.95 14.51
N VAL A 73 -1.00 12.89 13.34
CA VAL A 73 -0.80 14.05 12.47
C VAL A 73 -2.04 14.23 11.60
N ARG A 74 -2.72 15.38 11.74
CA ARG A 74 -3.83 15.77 10.85
C ARG A 74 -3.32 16.60 9.69
N TYR A 75 -3.91 16.39 8.51
CA TYR A 75 -3.59 17.10 7.28
C TYR A 75 -4.82 17.91 6.83
N SER A 76 -4.60 19.16 6.44
CA SER A 76 -5.60 20.02 5.80
C SER A 76 -5.01 20.64 4.54
N VAL A 77 -5.85 20.86 3.51
CA VAL A 77 -5.44 21.56 2.29
C VAL A 77 -5.87 23.02 2.41
N GLY A 78 -4.95 23.94 2.16
CA GLY A 78 -5.20 25.38 2.09
C GLY A 78 -4.90 25.91 0.70
N ILE A 79 -5.67 26.91 0.25
CA ILE A 79 -5.42 27.60 -1.02
C ILE A 79 -5.19 29.09 -0.72
N ILE A 80 -4.04 29.61 -1.15
CA ILE A 80 -3.77 31.05 -1.25
C ILE A 80 -4.30 31.53 -2.59
N LYS A 81 -5.12 32.58 -2.55
CA LYS A 81 -5.85 33.12 -3.71
C LYS A 81 -4.93 33.85 -4.69
N PRO A 82 -5.36 34.02 -5.97
CA PRO A 82 -4.52 34.64 -7.00
C PRO A 82 -4.05 36.06 -6.67
N ASP A 83 -4.89 36.87 -6.03
CA ASP A 83 -4.55 38.23 -5.60
C ASP A 83 -3.41 38.25 -4.58
N ASP A 84 -3.47 37.39 -3.56
CA ASP A 84 -2.40 37.25 -2.56
C ASP A 84 -1.08 36.74 -3.15
N VAL A 85 -1.15 35.90 -4.18
CA VAL A 85 0.04 35.43 -4.92
C VAL A 85 0.64 36.56 -5.74
N LEU A 86 -0.18 37.30 -6.48
CA LEU A 86 0.24 38.43 -7.31
C LEU A 86 0.82 39.59 -6.48
N GLU A 87 0.30 39.80 -5.27
CA GLU A 87 0.81 40.79 -4.32
C GLU A 87 2.07 40.33 -3.56
N GLY A 88 2.57 39.12 -3.82
CA GLY A 88 3.79 38.58 -3.21
C GLY A 88 3.64 38.24 -1.72
N ARG A 89 2.42 38.10 -1.22
CA ARG A 89 2.13 37.84 0.22
C ARG A 89 2.38 36.39 0.64
N VAL A 90 2.70 35.50 -0.30
CA VAL A 90 2.83 34.04 -0.08
C VAL A 90 3.74 33.68 1.10
N GLU A 91 4.95 34.26 1.17
CA GLU A 91 5.90 33.94 2.24
C GLU A 91 5.47 34.50 3.60
N GLU A 92 4.81 35.66 3.62
CA GLU A 92 4.21 36.21 4.85
C GLU A 92 3.13 35.27 5.39
N ILE A 93 2.27 34.75 4.50
CA ILE A 93 1.20 33.82 4.83
C ILE A 93 1.76 32.49 5.35
N LYS A 94 2.77 31.92 4.68
CA LYS A 94 3.46 30.70 5.16
C LYS A 94 4.11 30.89 6.52
N GLN A 95 4.72 32.04 6.77
CA GLN A 95 5.30 32.35 8.08
C GLN A 95 4.24 32.45 9.17
N LYS A 96 3.07 33.04 8.88
CA LYS A 96 1.94 33.10 9.82
C LYS A 96 1.42 31.70 10.16
N ILE A 97 1.30 30.80 9.17
CA ILE A 97 0.88 29.40 9.38
C ILE A 97 1.87 28.66 10.28
N ARG A 98 3.18 28.81 10.04
CA ARG A 98 4.23 28.20 10.87
C ARG A 98 4.26 28.74 12.29
N LYS A 99 4.09 30.05 12.47
CA LYS A 99 4.00 30.69 13.79
C LYS A 99 2.79 30.22 14.59
N ALA A 100 1.69 29.90 13.92
CA ALA A 100 0.48 29.35 14.52
C ALA A 100 0.59 27.86 14.93
N GLY A 101 1.78 27.25 14.80
CA GLY A 101 2.05 25.88 15.22
C GLY A 101 1.67 24.82 14.20
N PHE A 102 1.44 25.20 12.94
CA PHE A 102 1.16 24.27 11.85
C PHE A 102 2.41 24.04 10.99
N GLY A 103 2.64 22.80 10.57
CA GLY A 103 3.62 22.45 9.55
C GLY A 103 3.07 22.72 8.15
N ILE A 104 3.96 22.97 7.19
CA ILE A 104 3.63 23.01 5.77
C ILE A 104 4.53 21.97 5.10
N GLU A 105 3.93 20.88 4.61
CA GLU A 105 4.66 19.76 4.00
C GLU A 105 4.85 19.96 2.51
N VAL A 106 3.85 20.56 1.84
CA VAL A 106 3.87 20.84 0.41
C VAL A 106 3.31 22.23 0.17
N ALA A 107 3.94 22.94 -0.77
CA ALA A 107 3.51 24.26 -1.23
C ALA A 107 3.82 24.35 -2.72
N GLU A 108 2.77 24.41 -3.57
CA GLU A 108 2.90 24.44 -5.02
C GLU A 108 2.10 25.61 -5.60
N GLU A 109 2.70 26.34 -6.53
CA GLU A 109 2.02 27.37 -7.30
C GLU A 109 1.43 26.75 -8.57
N LYS A 110 0.11 26.92 -8.79
CA LYS A 110 -0.59 26.29 -9.90
C LYS A 110 -1.85 27.05 -10.30
N MET A 111 -2.16 27.04 -11.60
CA MET A 111 -3.47 27.45 -12.12
C MET A 111 -4.51 26.35 -11.84
N LEU A 112 -5.58 26.70 -11.12
CA LEU A 112 -6.66 25.76 -10.83
C LEU A 112 -7.64 25.66 -11.99
N THR A 113 -8.15 24.46 -12.27
CA THR A 113 -9.24 24.28 -13.22
C THR A 113 -10.60 24.56 -12.59
N GLU A 114 -11.61 24.84 -13.42
CA GLU A 114 -12.98 25.05 -12.97
C GLU A 114 -13.51 23.88 -12.13
N GLU A 115 -13.29 22.65 -12.61
CA GLU A 115 -13.62 21.42 -11.88
C GLU A 115 -12.94 21.38 -10.50
N GLN A 116 -11.69 21.85 -10.43
CA GLN A 116 -10.94 21.85 -9.19
C GLN A 116 -11.49 22.81 -8.15
N ILE A 117 -11.83 24.01 -8.59
CA ILE A 117 -12.39 25.06 -7.74
C ILE A 117 -13.79 24.63 -7.26
N ARG A 118 -14.64 24.13 -8.17
CA ARG A 118 -15.99 23.68 -7.80
C ARG A 118 -15.98 22.48 -6.87
N ALA A 119 -15.02 21.56 -7.01
CA ALA A 119 -14.87 20.44 -6.10
C ALA A 119 -14.40 20.86 -4.71
N PHE A 120 -13.48 21.82 -4.60
CA PHE A 120 -13.00 22.33 -3.31
C PHE A 120 -14.05 23.22 -2.62
N TYR A 121 -14.69 24.11 -3.35
CA TYR A 121 -15.70 25.04 -2.84
C TYR A 121 -17.15 24.55 -3.00
N ALA A 122 -17.37 23.24 -3.10
CA ALA A 122 -18.70 22.65 -3.34
C ALA A 122 -19.78 23.10 -2.33
N ARG A 123 -19.39 23.44 -1.10
CA ARG A 123 -20.28 23.93 -0.04
C ARG A 123 -20.77 25.38 -0.26
N ASN A 124 -20.10 26.13 -1.12
CA ASN A 124 -20.45 27.51 -1.46
C ASN A 124 -21.22 27.60 -2.78
N LYS A 125 -21.58 26.45 -3.39
CA LYS A 125 -22.23 26.39 -4.70
C LYS A 125 -23.55 27.17 -4.78
N ASP A 126 -24.26 27.26 -3.66
CA ASP A 126 -25.56 27.94 -3.60
C ASP A 126 -25.43 29.46 -3.33
N GLN A 127 -24.22 29.99 -3.23
CA GLN A 127 -24.01 31.43 -3.09
C GLN A 127 -24.24 32.17 -4.42
N PRO A 128 -24.89 33.35 -4.39
CA PRO A 128 -25.26 34.07 -5.61
C PRO A 128 -24.05 34.48 -6.46
N ASP A 129 -22.92 34.77 -5.83
CA ASP A 129 -21.69 35.24 -6.49
C ASP A 129 -20.69 34.10 -6.75
N PHE A 130 -21.11 32.83 -6.59
CA PHE A 130 -20.21 31.69 -6.72
C PHE A 130 -19.59 31.55 -8.11
N GLU A 131 -20.34 31.94 -9.15
CA GLU A 131 -19.86 31.86 -10.52
C GLU A 131 -18.75 32.88 -10.79
N ASP A 132 -18.93 34.12 -10.33
CA ASP A 132 -17.91 35.17 -10.41
C ASP A 132 -16.67 34.81 -9.58
N PHE A 133 -16.86 34.15 -8.44
CA PHE A 133 -15.77 33.63 -7.61
C PHE A 133 -14.96 32.53 -8.31
N VAL A 134 -15.63 31.61 -9.02
CA VAL A 134 -14.94 30.57 -9.80
C VAL A 134 -14.10 31.21 -10.90
N GLN A 135 -14.64 32.19 -11.62
CA GLN A 135 -13.90 32.95 -12.63
C GLN A 135 -12.70 33.70 -12.04
N PHE A 136 -12.87 34.32 -10.87
CA PHE A 136 -11.78 34.96 -10.14
C PHE A 136 -10.66 33.98 -9.78
N MET A 137 -10.98 32.81 -9.25
CA MET A 137 -9.98 31.79 -8.88
C MET A 137 -9.24 31.21 -10.09
N MET A 138 -9.82 31.27 -11.29
CA MET A 138 -9.16 30.88 -12.55
C MET A 138 -8.32 32.00 -13.18
N SER A 139 -8.42 33.24 -12.68
CA SER A 139 -7.80 34.41 -13.31
C SER A 139 -6.28 34.50 -13.12
N GLY A 140 -5.71 33.73 -12.19
CA GLY A 140 -4.27 33.76 -11.90
C GLY A 140 -3.79 32.58 -11.06
N PRO A 141 -2.47 32.46 -10.85
CA PRO A 141 -1.87 31.35 -10.15
C PRO A 141 -2.27 31.36 -8.68
N CYS A 142 -2.74 30.23 -8.16
CA CYS A 142 -2.99 30.01 -6.73
C CYS A 142 -1.78 29.30 -6.10
N HIS A 143 -1.62 29.41 -4.77
CA HIS A 143 -0.62 28.63 -4.05
C HIS A 143 -1.32 27.60 -3.14
N ILE A 144 -1.18 26.32 -3.47
CA ILE A 144 -1.84 25.22 -2.76
C ILE A 144 -0.89 24.71 -1.68
N LEU A 145 -1.37 24.65 -0.45
CA LEU A 145 -0.62 24.25 0.74
C LEU A 145 -1.19 22.96 1.33
N VAL A 146 -0.30 22.04 1.72
CA VAL A 146 -0.63 20.92 2.60
C VAL A 146 -0.15 21.26 4.00
N ILE A 147 -1.10 21.53 4.88
CA ILE A 147 -0.87 21.99 6.24
C ILE A 147 -0.99 20.80 7.20
N THR A 148 -0.06 20.67 8.13
CA THR A 148 -0.05 19.60 9.13
C THR A 148 -0.15 20.14 10.55
N LYS A 149 -0.80 19.40 11.45
CA LYS A 149 -0.78 19.66 12.89
C LYS A 149 -0.42 18.38 13.63
N ARG A 150 0.63 18.41 14.45
CA ARG A 150 1.02 17.31 15.34
C ARG A 150 0.38 17.56 16.71
N GLU A 151 -0.59 16.75 17.10
CA GLU A 151 -1.29 16.95 18.38
C GLU A 151 -0.41 16.54 19.57
N ALA A 152 -0.13 17.49 20.47
CA ALA A 152 0.24 17.20 21.85
C ALA A 152 -1.01 17.32 22.75
N THR A 153 -1.65 16.18 23.01
CA THR A 153 -2.53 15.87 24.16
C THR A 153 -3.79 16.66 24.51
N ASP A 154 -4.22 17.70 23.81
CA ASP A 154 -5.56 18.29 24.05
C ASP A 154 -6.53 18.07 22.88
N PRO A 155 -7.81 17.75 23.16
CA PRO A 155 -8.82 17.59 22.11
C PRO A 155 -8.98 18.91 21.36
N ILE A 156 -8.85 18.84 20.03
CA ILE A 156 -9.12 19.98 19.14
C ILE A 156 -10.53 20.50 19.42
N PRO A 157 -10.70 21.79 19.79
CA PRO A 157 -12.01 22.42 19.73
C PRO A 157 -12.48 22.33 18.29
N HIS A 158 -13.70 21.85 18.06
CA HIS A 158 -14.28 21.82 16.71
C HIS A 158 -14.08 23.19 16.05
N TRP A 159 -13.59 23.25 14.80
CA TRP A 159 -13.42 24.50 14.04
C TRP A 159 -14.70 25.35 13.98
N LYS A 160 -15.87 24.72 14.16
CA LYS A 160 -17.20 25.35 14.35
C LYS A 160 -17.32 26.21 15.63
N GLU A 161 -16.59 25.92 16.71
CA GLU A 161 -16.64 26.67 17.97
C GLU A 161 -15.85 27.99 17.88
N LEU A 162 -14.73 27.99 17.15
CA LEU A 162 -13.94 29.20 16.86
C LEU A 162 -14.70 30.19 15.96
N ARG A 163 -15.57 29.68 15.07
CA ARG A 163 -16.43 30.51 14.19
C ARG A 163 -17.60 31.17 14.95
N LYS A 164 -18.13 30.52 15.99
CA LYS A 164 -19.17 31.13 16.86
C LYS A 164 -18.62 32.27 17.72
N LEU A 165 -17.34 32.20 18.07
CA LEU A 165 -16.64 33.26 18.81
C LEU A 165 -16.34 34.51 17.98
N SER A 166 -16.32 34.41 16.63
CA SER A 166 -16.14 35.58 15.74
C SER A 166 -17.44 36.30 15.39
N GLU A 167 -18.60 35.68 15.63
CA GLU A 167 -19.93 36.25 15.33
C GLU A 167 -20.57 36.96 16.55
N SER A 168 -19.98 36.82 17.74
CA SER A 168 -20.41 37.57 18.94
C SER A 168 -19.55 38.83 19.08
N GLY A 169 -20.21 39.99 19.06
CA GLY A 169 -19.55 41.29 19.15
C GLY A 169 -18.80 41.48 20.49
N PRO A 170 -17.83 42.41 20.54
CA PRO A 170 -16.89 42.54 21.66
C PRO A 170 -17.49 42.88 23.03
N ASP A 171 -18.78 43.23 23.12
CA ASP A 171 -19.40 43.74 24.36
C ASP A 171 -20.09 42.69 25.26
N GLU A 172 -20.32 41.45 24.80
CA GLU A 172 -21.01 40.43 25.64
C GLU A 172 -20.09 39.48 26.43
N LEU A 173 -18.77 39.53 26.23
CA LEU A 173 -17.82 38.59 26.85
C LEU A 173 -17.24 39.01 28.21
N LYS A 174 -17.77 40.06 28.86
CA LYS A 174 -17.25 40.53 30.16
C LYS A 174 -17.86 39.86 31.40
N ALA A 175 -18.79 38.92 31.28
CA ALA A 175 -19.55 38.45 32.45
C ALA A 175 -19.21 37.05 33.00
N GLU A 176 -18.52 36.15 32.29
CA GLU A 176 -18.31 34.79 32.81
C GLU A 176 -16.88 34.25 32.62
N ASN A 177 -16.14 34.21 33.75
CA ASN A 177 -14.86 33.54 34.04
C ASN A 177 -13.54 34.14 33.46
N PRO A 178 -12.70 34.81 34.29
CA PRO A 178 -11.45 35.45 33.87
C PRO A 178 -10.25 34.51 33.59
N ASP A 179 -10.30 33.22 33.94
CA ASP A 179 -9.12 32.33 33.93
C ASP A 179 -8.92 31.51 32.63
N ARG A 180 -9.59 31.87 31.53
CA ARG A 180 -9.41 31.22 30.21
C ARG A 180 -8.70 32.09 29.15
N LEU A 181 -8.13 33.21 29.56
CA LEU A 181 -7.58 34.25 28.69
C LEU A 181 -6.05 34.21 28.56
N GLU A 182 -5.49 33.12 28.00
CA GLU A 182 -4.15 33.13 27.38
C GLU A 182 -4.14 32.32 26.04
N GLY A 183 -5.25 32.35 25.31
CA GLY A 183 -5.35 31.87 23.93
C GLY A 183 -5.41 33.06 22.97
N ASN A 184 -4.23 33.54 22.55
CA ASN A 184 -4.00 34.81 21.86
C ASN A 184 -4.95 35.14 20.71
N ALA A 185 -5.31 36.43 20.65
CA ALA A 185 -6.04 37.12 19.58
C ALA A 185 -5.44 37.01 18.15
N GLU A 186 -4.34 36.26 17.96
CA GLU A 186 -3.71 35.99 16.68
C GLU A 186 -4.36 34.83 15.91
N THR A 187 -5.03 33.89 16.60
CA THR A 187 -5.67 32.72 15.96
C THR A 187 -6.93 33.10 15.15
N VAL A 188 -7.55 34.25 15.46
CA VAL A 188 -8.75 34.75 14.79
C VAL A 188 -8.43 35.35 13.40
N ASN A 189 -7.20 35.79 13.16
CA ASN A 189 -6.80 36.48 11.91
C ASN A 189 -6.43 35.55 10.74
N ILE A 190 -6.37 34.23 10.95
CA ILE A 190 -6.00 33.25 9.90
C ILE A 190 -7.17 32.94 8.97
N LEU A 191 -8.41 33.11 9.46
CA LEU A 191 -9.65 32.81 8.72
C LEU A 191 -9.93 33.77 7.55
N ASN A 192 -9.26 34.92 7.50
CA ASN A 192 -9.38 35.87 6.38
C ASN A 192 -8.30 35.68 5.29
N ILE A 193 -7.35 34.76 5.48
CA ILE A 193 -6.13 34.70 4.65
C ILE A 193 -6.03 33.39 3.85
N CYS A 194 -6.52 32.26 4.38
CA CYS A 194 -6.49 30.98 3.68
C CYS A 194 -7.84 30.25 3.84
N ASP A 195 -8.42 29.83 2.73
CA ASP A 195 -9.58 28.93 2.75
C ASP A 195 -9.09 27.52 3.12
N VAL A 196 -9.38 27.10 4.36
CA VAL A 196 -9.02 25.78 4.90
C VAL A 196 -10.29 24.97 5.11
N GLN A 197 -10.36 23.77 4.52
CA GLN A 197 -11.46 22.84 4.77
C GLN A 197 -11.07 21.74 5.77
N ASP A 198 -11.72 21.77 6.93
CA ASP A 198 -11.56 20.77 7.98
C ASP A 198 -12.61 19.66 7.86
N SER A 199 -12.21 18.58 7.19
CA SER A 199 -12.87 17.28 7.20
C SER A 199 -11.81 16.24 6.83
N VAL A 200 -11.58 15.24 7.70
CA VAL A 200 -10.54 14.21 7.51
C VAL A 200 -10.77 13.41 6.22
N GLU A 201 -12.04 13.24 5.83
CA GLU A 201 -12.47 12.59 4.59
C GLU A 201 -12.33 13.52 3.37
N ASP A 202 -12.64 14.80 3.50
CA ASP A 202 -12.50 15.76 2.40
C ASP A 202 -11.02 16.09 2.13
N ALA A 203 -10.17 16.18 3.16
CA ALA A 203 -8.74 16.44 3.00
C ALA A 203 -8.04 15.30 2.24
N SER A 204 -8.40 14.03 2.51
CA SER A 204 -7.84 12.89 1.77
C SER A 204 -8.27 12.89 0.29
N ARG A 205 -9.54 13.22 0.01
CA ARG A 205 -10.06 13.36 -1.36
C ARG A 205 -9.41 14.54 -2.10
N GLN A 206 -9.24 15.67 -1.42
CA GLN A 206 -8.62 16.88 -1.96
C GLN A 206 -7.12 16.69 -2.19
N LEU A 207 -6.40 16.01 -1.28
CA LEU A 207 -4.99 15.66 -1.48
C LEU A 207 -4.80 14.81 -2.74
N ALA A 208 -5.61 13.77 -2.93
CA ALA A 208 -5.54 12.92 -4.13
C ALA A 208 -5.90 13.68 -5.42
N PHE A 209 -6.67 14.75 -5.31
CA PHE A 209 -7.23 15.48 -6.44
C PHE A 209 -6.36 16.67 -6.88
N PHE A 210 -5.75 17.40 -5.93
CA PHE A 210 -4.77 18.45 -6.23
C PHE A 210 -3.36 17.89 -6.42
N PHE A 211 -3.03 16.82 -5.70
CA PHE A 211 -1.72 16.18 -5.71
C PHE A 211 -1.88 14.65 -5.87
N PRO A 212 -2.20 14.16 -7.07
CA PRO A 212 -2.39 12.71 -7.32
C PRO A 212 -1.15 11.88 -7.01
N ASN A 213 0.03 12.50 -6.98
CA ASN A 213 1.31 11.89 -6.58
C ASN A 213 1.68 12.16 -5.11
N PHE A 214 0.79 12.72 -4.29
CA PHE A 214 1.02 12.94 -2.87
C PHE A 214 1.04 11.61 -2.13
N VAL A 215 2.23 11.02 -2.12
CA VAL A 215 2.56 9.88 -1.28
C VAL A 215 2.63 10.39 0.15
N LYS A 216 1.80 9.82 1.03
CA LYS A 216 1.90 10.00 2.48
C LYS A 216 3.38 9.93 2.86
N ASN A 217 3.95 11.00 3.40
CA ASN A 217 5.14 10.90 4.24
C ASN A 217 4.71 10.20 5.54
N LYS A 218 4.45 8.88 5.44
CA LYS A 218 4.76 8.01 6.56
C LYS A 218 6.23 8.26 6.83
N THR A 219 6.58 8.51 8.08
CA THR A 219 7.92 8.25 8.59
C THR A 219 8.24 6.79 8.33
N ASP A 220 8.78 6.50 7.17
CA ASP A 220 9.40 5.26 6.74
C ASP A 220 10.33 5.69 5.59
N GLN A 221 11.63 5.43 5.70
CA GLN A 221 12.46 5.37 4.50
C GLN A 221 11.70 4.51 3.49
N LYS A 222 11.29 5.09 2.36
CA LYS A 222 10.58 4.37 1.30
C LYS A 222 11.45 3.14 0.98
N ALA A 223 10.98 1.94 1.32
CA ALA A 223 11.75 0.73 1.08
C ALA A 223 12.14 0.71 -0.40
N GLU A 224 13.44 0.74 -0.68
CA GLU A 224 13.97 0.79 -2.03
C GLU A 224 13.48 -0.46 -2.78
N LYS A 225 13.07 -0.28 -4.04
CA LYS A 225 12.69 -1.40 -4.92
C LYS A 225 13.85 -1.71 -5.85
N THR A 226 14.11 -3.00 -6.11
CA THR A 226 15.02 -3.47 -7.17
C THR A 226 14.35 -4.54 -8.00
N LEU A 227 14.69 -4.60 -9.30
CA LEU A 227 14.32 -5.74 -10.13
C LEU A 227 15.25 -6.92 -9.80
N ALA A 228 14.69 -8.12 -9.76
CA ALA A 228 15.41 -9.37 -9.88
C ALA A 228 14.80 -10.24 -10.97
N LEU A 229 15.61 -10.72 -11.92
CA LEU A 229 15.19 -11.72 -12.91
C LEU A 229 15.86 -13.05 -12.62
N ILE A 230 15.05 -14.11 -12.63
CA ILE A 230 15.51 -15.50 -12.58
C ILE A 230 15.23 -16.09 -13.96
N ARG A 231 16.31 -16.37 -14.69
CA ARG A 231 16.25 -16.83 -16.09
C ARG A 231 15.76 -18.28 -16.21
N PRO A 232 15.28 -18.70 -17.40
CA PRO A 232 14.53 -19.95 -17.56
C PRO A 232 15.26 -21.22 -17.07
N CYS A 233 16.55 -21.36 -17.40
CA CYS A 233 17.33 -22.54 -16.99
C CYS A 233 17.40 -22.68 -15.46
N LEU A 234 17.74 -21.60 -14.76
CA LEU A 234 17.79 -21.62 -13.30
C LEU A 234 16.40 -21.77 -12.67
N LEU A 235 15.39 -21.11 -13.24
CA LEU A 235 14.02 -21.20 -12.76
C LEU A 235 13.54 -22.66 -12.79
N LYS A 236 13.81 -23.38 -13.88
CA LYS A 236 13.41 -24.78 -14.04
C LYS A 236 14.07 -25.69 -13.02
N GLU A 237 15.37 -25.51 -12.76
CA GLU A 237 16.14 -26.44 -11.91
C GLU A 237 16.04 -26.12 -10.40
N ARG A 238 15.99 -24.83 -10.03
CA ARG A 238 16.29 -24.41 -8.65
C ARG A 238 15.34 -23.35 -8.06
N ARG A 239 14.14 -23.17 -8.63
CA ARG A 239 13.11 -22.21 -8.17
C ARG A 239 12.98 -22.09 -6.65
N ASN A 240 12.67 -23.19 -5.97
CA ASN A 240 12.37 -23.16 -4.54
C ASN A 240 13.57 -22.68 -3.71
N SER A 241 14.78 -23.11 -4.10
CA SER A 241 15.99 -22.77 -3.37
C SER A 241 16.37 -21.29 -3.51
N ILE A 242 16.21 -20.69 -4.70
CA ILE A 242 16.49 -19.26 -4.89
C ILE A 242 15.42 -18.39 -4.22
N MET A 243 14.15 -18.78 -4.29
CA MET A 243 13.05 -18.07 -3.63
C MET A 243 13.21 -18.10 -2.11
N GLN A 244 13.60 -19.24 -1.54
CA GLN A 244 13.89 -19.33 -0.11
C GLN A 244 15.07 -18.44 0.26
N ARG A 245 16.14 -18.46 -0.53
CA ARG A 245 17.33 -17.63 -0.28
C ARG A 245 17.02 -16.13 -0.30
N ILE A 246 16.21 -15.66 -1.24
CA ILE A 246 15.76 -14.25 -1.29
C ILE A 246 15.02 -13.86 0.00
N LYS A 247 14.14 -14.74 0.49
CA LYS A 247 13.41 -14.53 1.75
C LYS A 247 14.33 -14.54 2.96
N ASP A 248 15.30 -15.47 3.00
CA ASP A 248 16.26 -15.60 4.10
C ASP A 248 17.16 -14.36 4.24
N ASP A 249 17.48 -13.69 3.13
CA ASP A 249 18.22 -12.41 3.14
C ASP A 249 17.35 -11.18 3.48
N GLY A 250 16.06 -11.40 3.74
CA GLY A 250 15.14 -10.40 4.27
C GLY A 250 14.53 -9.48 3.22
N PHE A 251 14.47 -9.89 1.96
CA PHE A 251 13.65 -9.20 0.96
C PHE A 251 12.17 -9.53 1.14
N GLU A 252 11.33 -8.50 1.03
CA GLU A 252 9.91 -8.66 0.74
C GLU A 252 9.72 -8.68 -0.78
N ILE A 253 8.88 -9.57 -1.28
CA ILE A 253 8.53 -9.63 -2.69
C ILE A 253 7.28 -8.75 -2.84
N ALA A 254 7.45 -7.54 -3.36
CA ALA A 254 6.33 -6.63 -3.56
C ALA A 254 5.48 -7.06 -4.77
N MET A 255 6.11 -7.54 -5.84
CA MET A 255 5.44 -8.05 -7.02
C MET A 255 6.24 -9.21 -7.61
N GLN A 256 5.54 -10.15 -8.24
CA GLN A 256 6.16 -11.20 -9.04
C GLN A 256 5.30 -11.56 -10.24
N LYS A 257 5.93 -11.90 -11.36
CA LYS A 257 5.24 -12.50 -12.50
C LYS A 257 6.14 -13.44 -13.27
N GLU A 258 5.56 -14.50 -13.83
CA GLU A 258 6.24 -15.43 -14.73
C GLU A 258 5.85 -15.08 -16.16
N ILE A 259 6.85 -14.77 -17.01
CA ILE A 259 6.62 -14.27 -18.36
C ILE A 259 7.53 -15.00 -19.36
N ILE A 260 6.98 -15.34 -20.52
CA ILE A 260 7.75 -15.76 -21.69
C ILE A 260 7.98 -14.51 -22.52
N LEU A 261 9.24 -14.11 -22.68
CA LEU A 261 9.59 -12.89 -23.41
C LEU A 261 9.77 -13.19 -24.89
N SER A 262 9.24 -12.31 -25.75
CA SER A 262 9.56 -12.34 -27.17
C SER A 262 10.99 -11.86 -27.41
N GLU A 263 11.56 -12.22 -28.57
CA GLU A 263 12.87 -11.71 -28.98
C GLU A 263 12.89 -10.17 -29.02
N GLU A 264 11.81 -9.53 -29.50
CA GLU A 264 11.68 -8.07 -29.53
C GLU A 264 11.75 -7.47 -28.12
N GLN A 265 11.02 -8.04 -27.16
CA GLN A 265 11.04 -7.59 -25.76
C GLN A 265 12.43 -7.76 -25.12
N ILE A 266 13.15 -8.84 -25.44
CA ILE A 266 14.50 -9.08 -24.93
C ILE A 266 15.48 -8.05 -25.49
N ARG A 267 15.39 -7.74 -26.79
CA ARG A 267 16.20 -6.71 -27.46
C ARG A 267 15.92 -5.31 -26.91
N GLU A 268 14.65 -4.99 -26.67
CA GLU A 268 14.27 -3.73 -26.04
C GLU A 268 14.84 -3.62 -24.62
N PHE A 269 14.65 -4.65 -23.80
CA PHE A 269 15.10 -4.65 -22.40
C PHE A 269 16.62 -4.59 -22.27
N TYR A 270 17.35 -5.36 -23.09
CA TYR A 270 18.82 -5.42 -23.07
C TYR A 270 19.46 -4.62 -24.20
N LYS A 271 18.83 -3.52 -24.65
CA LYS A 271 19.28 -2.72 -25.79
C LYS A 271 20.74 -2.27 -25.68
N GLU A 272 21.20 -1.91 -24.49
CA GLU A 272 22.58 -1.48 -24.24
C GLU A 272 23.61 -2.62 -24.43
N HIS A 273 23.15 -3.87 -24.39
CA HIS A 273 23.97 -5.07 -24.54
C HIS A 273 23.88 -5.70 -25.93
N GLU A 274 23.05 -5.18 -26.84
CA GLU A 274 22.77 -5.81 -28.14
C GLU A 274 24.03 -6.05 -28.99
N ASN A 275 25.03 -5.17 -28.87
CA ASN A 275 26.29 -5.25 -29.61
C ASN A 275 27.38 -6.06 -28.90
N GLN A 276 27.08 -6.75 -27.80
CA GLN A 276 28.04 -7.54 -27.04
C GLN A 276 28.10 -8.99 -27.57
N ASP A 277 29.28 -9.60 -27.60
CA ASP A 277 29.49 -10.95 -28.15
C ASP A 277 28.67 -12.05 -27.45
N TYR A 278 28.31 -11.83 -26.18
CA TYR A 278 27.49 -12.77 -25.40
C TYR A 278 25.99 -12.61 -25.64
N PHE A 279 25.55 -11.55 -26.34
CA PHE A 279 24.13 -11.23 -26.52
C PHE A 279 23.34 -12.32 -27.27
N PRO A 280 23.85 -12.97 -28.34
CA PRO A 280 23.14 -14.06 -29.01
C PRO A 280 22.84 -15.22 -28.05
N VAL A 281 23.80 -15.56 -27.19
CA VAL A 281 23.62 -16.61 -26.16
C VAL A 281 22.62 -16.15 -25.10
N LEU A 282 22.63 -14.88 -24.70
CA LEU A 282 21.62 -14.31 -23.79
C LEU A 282 20.22 -14.45 -24.38
N LEU A 283 20.06 -14.11 -25.66
CA LEU A 283 18.78 -14.16 -26.36
C LEU A 283 18.23 -15.58 -26.46
N GLU A 284 19.06 -16.56 -26.82
CA GLU A 284 18.70 -17.98 -26.84
C GLU A 284 18.25 -18.46 -25.45
N GLN A 285 18.99 -18.09 -24.40
CA GLN A 285 18.67 -18.50 -23.03
C GLN A 285 17.36 -17.88 -22.54
N MET A 286 17.10 -16.60 -22.84
CA MET A 286 15.90 -15.90 -22.41
C MET A 286 14.64 -16.37 -23.17
N THR A 287 14.78 -16.82 -24.42
CA THR A 287 13.66 -17.37 -25.21
C THR A 287 13.39 -18.85 -24.95
N SER A 288 14.28 -19.55 -24.21
CA SER A 288 14.15 -20.99 -23.94
C SER A 288 13.00 -21.38 -23.00
N GLY A 289 12.35 -20.41 -22.34
CA GLY A 289 11.24 -20.68 -21.44
C GLY A 289 10.80 -19.48 -20.60
N PRO A 290 9.99 -19.72 -19.56
CA PRO A 290 9.52 -18.65 -18.70
C PRO A 290 10.64 -18.04 -17.85
N THR A 291 10.64 -16.72 -17.74
CA THR A 291 11.46 -15.94 -16.81
C THR A 291 10.60 -15.51 -15.63
N LEU A 292 11.12 -15.67 -14.42
CA LEU A 292 10.48 -15.15 -13.22
C LEU A 292 11.03 -13.75 -12.92
N VAL A 293 10.14 -12.77 -12.93
CA VAL A 293 10.43 -11.37 -12.67
C VAL A 293 9.93 -11.02 -11.27
N LEU A 294 10.79 -10.44 -10.44
CA LEU A 294 10.48 -10.06 -9.07
C LEU A 294 10.79 -8.58 -8.85
N ALA A 295 9.85 -7.86 -8.22
CA ALA A 295 10.10 -6.57 -7.60
C ALA A 295 10.38 -6.80 -6.11
N LEU A 296 11.65 -6.67 -5.72
CA LEU A 296 12.09 -6.90 -4.35
C LEU A 296 12.16 -5.59 -3.59
N THR A 297 11.71 -5.60 -2.33
CA THR A 297 11.70 -4.42 -1.45
C THR A 297 12.47 -4.67 -0.18
N ARG A 298 13.34 -3.71 0.16
CA ARG A 298 14.18 -3.71 1.36
C ARG A 298 14.77 -2.32 1.58
N GLU A 299 15.28 -2.05 2.77
CA GLU A 299 16.24 -0.97 2.94
C GLU A 299 17.51 -1.27 2.14
N ASN A 300 17.96 -0.32 1.30
CA ASN A 300 19.10 -0.47 0.39
C ASN A 300 19.01 -1.73 -0.50
N ALA A 301 17.82 -2.03 -1.01
CA ALA A 301 17.54 -3.21 -1.82
C ALA A 301 18.48 -3.40 -3.01
N ILE A 302 18.81 -2.33 -3.74
CA ILE A 302 19.64 -2.39 -4.95
C ILE A 302 21.07 -2.79 -4.57
N ALA A 303 21.66 -2.06 -3.63
CA ALA A 303 23.02 -2.33 -3.17
C ALA A 303 23.14 -3.73 -2.56
N HIS A 304 22.16 -4.13 -1.74
CA HIS A 304 22.16 -5.43 -1.10
C HIS A 304 21.97 -6.59 -2.10
N TRP A 305 21.05 -6.44 -3.06
CA TRP A 305 20.83 -7.45 -4.08
C TRP A 305 22.08 -7.65 -4.95
N ARG A 306 22.75 -6.56 -5.32
CA ARG A 306 24.00 -6.61 -6.07
C ARG A 306 25.13 -7.31 -5.31
N ASP A 307 25.27 -7.03 -4.02
CA ASP A 307 26.27 -7.68 -3.16
C ASP A 307 26.02 -9.21 -3.09
N LEU A 308 24.77 -9.60 -2.92
CA LEU A 308 24.37 -11.02 -2.95
C LEU A 308 24.64 -11.67 -4.30
N LEU A 309 24.34 -10.98 -5.40
CA LEU A 309 24.60 -11.48 -6.75
C LEU A 309 26.09 -11.76 -6.98
N GLY A 310 26.98 -10.90 -6.46
CA GLY A 310 28.42 -10.96 -6.68
C GLY A 310 28.85 -10.46 -8.07
N PRO A 311 30.10 -10.74 -8.48
CA PRO A 311 30.66 -10.32 -9.76
C PRO A 311 29.78 -10.63 -10.98
N LYS A 312 29.92 -9.86 -12.06
CA LYS A 312 29.03 -9.95 -13.23
C LYS A 312 29.13 -11.29 -13.95
N THR A 313 30.35 -11.81 -14.09
CA THR A 313 30.58 -13.08 -14.76
C THR A 313 30.59 -14.24 -13.76
N VAL A 314 30.21 -15.43 -14.22
CA VAL A 314 30.21 -16.64 -13.40
C VAL A 314 31.62 -17.02 -12.95
N GLU A 315 32.62 -16.79 -13.81
CA GLU A 315 34.02 -17.11 -13.53
C GLU A 315 34.59 -16.22 -12.43
N GLU A 316 34.42 -14.90 -12.54
CA GLU A 316 34.82 -13.95 -11.49
C GLU A 316 34.07 -14.25 -10.19
N ALA A 317 32.76 -14.54 -10.27
CA ALA A 317 31.97 -14.87 -9.09
C ALA A 317 32.53 -16.12 -8.38
N LYS A 318 32.84 -17.19 -9.11
CA LYS A 318 33.43 -18.41 -8.53
C LYS A 318 34.82 -18.18 -7.92
N LYS A 319 35.60 -17.24 -8.46
CA LYS A 319 36.96 -16.95 -8.00
C LYS A 319 36.99 -16.00 -6.80
N GLU A 320 36.26 -14.90 -6.88
CA GLU A 320 36.33 -13.79 -5.92
C GLU A 320 35.32 -13.94 -4.78
N ASN A 321 34.11 -14.42 -5.09
CA ASN A 321 33.07 -14.64 -4.09
C ASN A 321 32.30 -15.95 -4.34
N PRO A 322 32.90 -17.11 -3.98
CA PRO A 322 32.27 -18.42 -4.18
C PRO A 322 30.91 -18.57 -3.49
N ASN A 323 30.60 -17.70 -2.52
CA ASN A 323 29.35 -17.71 -1.78
C ASN A 323 28.23 -16.86 -2.39
N SER A 324 28.54 -16.06 -3.41
CA SER A 324 27.59 -15.24 -4.15
C SER A 324 26.54 -16.08 -4.86
N LEU A 325 25.38 -15.47 -5.16
CA LEU A 325 24.30 -16.15 -5.86
C LEU A 325 24.73 -16.56 -7.27
N ARG A 326 25.48 -15.74 -8.00
CA ARG A 326 25.97 -16.11 -9.35
C ARG A 326 26.94 -17.28 -9.33
N ALA A 327 27.74 -17.44 -8.27
CA ALA A 327 28.60 -18.61 -8.10
C ALA A 327 27.79 -19.87 -7.72
N LYS A 328 26.90 -19.77 -6.73
CA LYS A 328 26.11 -20.90 -6.21
C LYS A 328 25.05 -21.43 -7.17
N TYR A 329 24.47 -20.54 -7.97
CA TYR A 329 23.41 -20.83 -8.94
C TYR A 329 23.91 -20.81 -10.39
N ALA A 330 25.21 -20.94 -10.59
CA ALA A 330 25.77 -21.20 -11.91
C ALA A 330 25.19 -22.50 -12.47
N VAL A 331 24.72 -22.44 -13.72
CA VAL A 331 24.27 -23.62 -14.47
C VAL A 331 25.44 -24.12 -15.31
N GLU A 332 25.66 -25.43 -15.33
CA GLU A 332 26.75 -26.03 -16.10
C GLU A 332 26.58 -25.76 -17.60
N ASN A 333 27.70 -25.52 -18.29
CA ASN A 333 27.75 -25.23 -19.73
C ASN A 333 27.01 -23.95 -20.18
N VAL A 334 26.59 -23.08 -19.26
CA VAL A 334 26.02 -21.77 -19.59
C VAL A 334 26.98 -20.66 -19.16
N PRO A 335 27.57 -19.89 -20.09
CA PRO A 335 28.60 -18.91 -19.76
C PRO A 335 28.04 -17.63 -19.11
N ILE A 336 26.72 -17.44 -19.15
CA ILE A 336 26.06 -16.23 -18.65
C ILE A 336 25.41 -16.49 -17.29
N GLY A 337 25.52 -15.53 -16.38
CA GLY A 337 24.83 -15.54 -15.10
C GLY A 337 23.31 -15.68 -15.28
N GLN A 338 22.69 -16.48 -14.42
CA GLN A 338 21.26 -16.79 -14.50
C GLN A 338 20.37 -15.85 -13.68
N LEU A 339 20.99 -14.87 -13.04
CA LEU A 339 20.34 -13.88 -12.18
C LEU A 339 20.69 -12.47 -12.65
N HIS A 340 19.65 -11.66 -12.85
CA HIS A 340 19.75 -10.23 -13.14
C HIS A 340 19.38 -9.42 -11.89
N GLY A 341 19.96 -8.23 -11.79
CA GLY A 341 19.60 -7.26 -10.77
C GLY A 341 19.88 -5.86 -11.28
N SER A 342 19.00 -4.93 -10.93
CA SER A 342 19.15 -3.52 -11.30
C SER A 342 20.48 -2.97 -10.79
N SER A 343 21.12 -2.14 -11.62
CA SER A 343 22.45 -1.63 -11.29
C SER A 343 22.41 -0.33 -10.48
N THR A 344 21.44 0.53 -10.75
CA THR A 344 21.23 1.84 -10.14
C THR A 344 19.74 2.06 -9.84
N PRO A 345 19.37 3.08 -9.03
CA PRO A 345 17.96 3.45 -8.83
C PRO A 345 17.21 3.76 -10.12
N ASP A 346 17.87 4.45 -11.07
CA ASP A 346 17.27 4.79 -12.36
C ASP A 346 17.02 3.54 -13.21
N ASP A 347 17.97 2.59 -13.21
CA ASP A 347 17.77 1.29 -13.87
C ASP A 347 16.63 0.54 -13.20
N ALA A 348 16.60 0.48 -11.86
CA ALA A 348 15.53 -0.19 -11.13
C ALA A 348 14.16 0.38 -11.48
N GLN A 349 14.04 1.70 -11.57
CA GLN A 349 12.78 2.34 -11.98
C GLN A 349 12.38 1.94 -13.41
N LYS A 350 13.27 2.10 -14.40
CA LYS A 350 12.97 1.78 -15.80
C LYS A 350 12.66 0.30 -15.99
N GLU A 351 13.45 -0.56 -15.38
CA GLU A 351 13.31 -2.01 -15.45
C GLU A 351 12.01 -2.48 -14.77
N LEU A 352 11.66 -1.92 -13.62
CA LEU A 352 10.40 -2.20 -12.95
C LEU A 352 9.20 -1.68 -13.75
N GLU A 353 9.29 -0.51 -14.38
CA GLU A 353 8.22 0.03 -15.23
C GLU A 353 8.03 -0.83 -16.50
N PHE A 354 9.13 -1.35 -17.08
CA PHE A 354 9.07 -2.26 -18.22
C PHE A 354 8.33 -3.56 -17.89
N PHE A 355 8.58 -4.16 -16.72
CA PHE A 355 7.95 -5.42 -16.34
C PHE A 355 6.67 -5.27 -15.52
N PHE A 356 6.47 -4.17 -14.83
CA PHE A 356 5.29 -3.92 -14.01
C PHE A 356 4.73 -2.53 -14.33
N PRO A 357 4.31 -2.31 -15.59
CA PRO A 357 3.70 -1.06 -15.96
C PRO A 357 2.40 -0.87 -15.15
N GLN A 358 1.97 0.38 -15.04
CA GLN A 358 0.65 0.66 -14.49
C GLN A 358 -0.41 0.07 -15.43
N GLU A 359 -1.18 -0.89 -14.92
CA GLU A 359 -2.20 -1.60 -15.68
C GLU A 359 -3.59 -1.15 -15.25
N HIS A 360 -4.54 -1.35 -16.15
CA HIS A 360 -5.97 -1.22 -15.88
C HIS A 360 -6.62 -2.59 -16.03
N THR A 361 -7.47 -2.97 -15.09
CA THR A 361 -8.28 -4.18 -15.18
C THR A 361 -9.75 -3.90 -14.91
N LEU A 362 -10.62 -4.64 -15.58
CA LEU A 362 -12.04 -4.65 -15.30
C LEU A 362 -12.29 -5.47 -14.03
N ALA A 363 -13.01 -4.89 -13.07
CA ALA A 363 -13.55 -5.58 -11.92
C ALA A 363 -15.06 -5.43 -11.89
N LEU A 364 -15.77 -6.50 -11.53
CA LEU A 364 -17.22 -6.48 -11.40
C LEU A 364 -17.60 -7.15 -10.08
N ILE A 365 -18.42 -6.48 -9.28
CA ILE A 365 -19.11 -7.07 -8.12
C ILE A 365 -20.50 -7.48 -8.61
N LYS A 366 -20.79 -8.78 -8.49
CA LYS A 366 -22.04 -9.41 -8.93
C LYS A 366 -23.23 -8.91 -8.09
N PRO A 367 -24.47 -9.00 -8.59
CA PRO A 367 -25.63 -8.38 -7.93
C PRO A 367 -25.82 -8.75 -6.46
N ASP A 368 -25.70 -10.03 -6.10
CA ASP A 368 -25.85 -10.46 -4.71
C ASP A 368 -24.79 -9.83 -3.78
N ALA A 369 -23.51 -9.94 -4.15
CA ALA A 369 -22.42 -9.36 -3.37
C ALA A 369 -22.45 -7.82 -3.39
N ALA A 370 -22.95 -7.20 -4.46
CA ALA A 370 -23.16 -5.76 -4.53
C ALA A 370 -24.27 -5.30 -3.56
N LYS A 371 -25.32 -6.11 -3.40
CA LYS A 371 -26.41 -5.84 -2.47
C LYS A 371 -25.98 -6.01 -1.01
N ASN A 372 -25.19 -7.03 -0.71
CA ASN A 372 -24.89 -7.44 0.67
C ASN A 372 -23.53 -6.95 1.20
N HIS A 373 -22.53 -6.79 0.33
CA HIS A 373 -21.11 -6.68 0.70
C HIS A 373 -20.31 -5.66 -0.12
N LYS A 374 -20.97 -4.73 -0.84
CA LYS A 374 -20.30 -3.76 -1.72
C LYS A 374 -19.19 -2.97 -1.01
N ASP A 375 -19.50 -2.37 0.14
CA ASP A 375 -18.56 -1.50 0.84
C ASP A 375 -17.35 -2.27 1.38
N ASP A 376 -17.57 -3.49 1.89
CA ASP A 376 -16.51 -4.38 2.36
C ASP A 376 -15.55 -4.78 1.23
N ILE A 377 -16.11 -5.15 0.06
CA ILE A 377 -15.33 -5.53 -1.12
C ILE A 377 -14.55 -4.31 -1.64
N MET A 378 -15.19 -3.14 -1.71
CA MET A 378 -14.52 -1.90 -2.13
C MET A 378 -13.40 -1.50 -1.17
N GLN A 379 -13.59 -1.72 0.14
CA GLN A 379 -12.55 -1.46 1.12
C GLN A 379 -11.37 -2.41 0.92
N LYS A 380 -11.62 -3.71 0.68
CA LYS A 380 -10.56 -4.67 0.34
C LYS A 380 -9.78 -4.30 -0.92
N VAL A 381 -10.47 -3.82 -1.96
CA VAL A 381 -9.83 -3.34 -3.19
C VAL A 381 -8.85 -2.19 -2.87
N LYS A 382 -9.29 -1.22 -2.06
CA LYS A 382 -8.44 -0.09 -1.63
C LYS A 382 -7.27 -0.53 -0.75
N ASP A 383 -7.51 -1.43 0.20
CA ASP A 383 -6.49 -1.95 1.12
C ASP A 383 -5.44 -2.78 0.39
N ALA A 384 -5.82 -3.44 -0.70
CA ALA A 384 -4.92 -4.13 -1.61
C ALA A 384 -4.13 -3.16 -2.53
N GLY A 385 -4.34 -1.84 -2.40
CA GLY A 385 -3.57 -0.82 -3.11
C GLY A 385 -4.06 -0.50 -4.52
N PHE A 386 -5.28 -0.92 -4.90
CA PHE A 386 -5.86 -0.51 -6.18
C PHE A 386 -6.43 0.89 -6.11
N THR A 387 -6.23 1.64 -7.19
CA THR A 387 -6.97 2.89 -7.46
C THR A 387 -8.21 2.56 -8.28
N ILE A 388 -9.38 2.95 -7.81
CA ILE A 388 -10.64 2.81 -8.57
C ILE A 388 -10.76 4.02 -9.49
N SER A 389 -10.39 3.87 -10.77
CA SER A 389 -10.37 4.98 -11.73
C SER A 389 -11.76 5.32 -12.25
N LYS A 390 -12.63 4.33 -12.38
CA LYS A 390 -14.04 4.50 -12.75
C LYS A 390 -14.88 3.50 -11.98
N ILE A 391 -16.10 3.90 -11.65
CA ILE A 391 -17.11 3.05 -11.02
C ILE A 391 -18.47 3.36 -11.63
N LYS A 392 -19.26 2.32 -11.89
CA LYS A 392 -20.63 2.41 -12.39
C LYS A 392 -21.46 1.30 -11.75
N GLU A 393 -22.63 1.65 -11.24
CA GLU A 393 -23.62 0.67 -10.81
C GLU A 393 -24.68 0.53 -11.90
N GLU A 394 -24.90 -0.69 -12.38
CA GLU A 394 -25.76 -0.94 -13.54
C GLU A 394 -26.43 -2.30 -13.43
N ALA A 395 -27.75 -2.33 -13.64
CA ALA A 395 -28.49 -3.57 -13.84
C ALA A 395 -28.26 -4.06 -15.26
N LEU A 396 -27.54 -5.17 -15.41
CA LEU A 396 -27.24 -5.72 -16.73
C LEU A 396 -28.50 -6.33 -17.34
N THR A 397 -28.78 -6.01 -18.60
CA THR A 397 -29.83 -6.73 -19.32
C THR A 397 -29.38 -8.16 -19.61
N ARG A 398 -30.33 -9.04 -19.91
CA ARG A 398 -30.03 -10.42 -20.31
C ARG A 398 -29.13 -10.47 -21.55
N GLU A 399 -29.33 -9.57 -22.50
CA GLU A 399 -28.51 -9.45 -23.71
C GLU A 399 -27.07 -9.05 -23.34
N MET A 400 -26.89 -8.09 -22.43
CA MET A 400 -25.57 -7.68 -21.95
C MET A 400 -24.86 -8.83 -21.22
N ALA A 401 -25.55 -9.53 -20.31
CA ALA A 401 -24.99 -10.66 -19.56
C ALA A 401 -24.63 -11.84 -20.49
N THR A 402 -25.47 -12.13 -21.49
CA THR A 402 -25.22 -13.16 -22.50
C THR A 402 -23.97 -12.82 -23.32
N GLN A 403 -23.85 -11.56 -23.75
CA GLN A 403 -22.69 -11.09 -24.49
C GLN A 403 -21.41 -11.11 -23.64
N PHE A 404 -21.52 -10.74 -22.36
CA PHE A 404 -20.42 -10.74 -21.41
C PHE A 404 -19.86 -12.16 -21.18
N TYR A 405 -20.72 -13.17 -21.15
CA TYR A 405 -20.34 -14.57 -20.97
C TYR A 405 -20.37 -15.40 -22.26
N LYS A 406 -20.27 -14.76 -23.44
CA LYS A 406 -20.42 -15.43 -24.74
C LYS A 406 -19.56 -16.69 -24.89
N ASP A 407 -18.35 -16.71 -24.34
CA ASP A 407 -17.43 -17.87 -24.40
C ASP A 407 -17.92 -19.10 -23.59
N HIS A 408 -18.97 -18.94 -22.79
CA HIS A 408 -19.62 -19.98 -22.01
C HIS A 408 -20.94 -20.46 -22.64
N THR A 409 -21.33 -19.93 -23.79
CA THR A 409 -22.56 -20.33 -24.50
C THR A 409 -22.55 -21.84 -24.75
N GLY A 410 -23.66 -22.50 -24.44
CA GLY A 410 -23.83 -23.95 -24.62
C GLY A 410 -23.31 -24.81 -23.46
N LYS A 411 -22.68 -24.22 -22.44
CA LYS A 411 -22.36 -24.94 -21.19
C LYS A 411 -23.63 -25.09 -20.33
N PRO A 412 -23.77 -26.19 -19.57
CA PRO A 412 -25.00 -26.48 -18.82
C PRO A 412 -25.33 -25.41 -17.76
N PHE A 413 -24.33 -24.68 -17.26
CA PHE A 413 -24.48 -23.64 -16.25
C PHE A 413 -24.66 -22.22 -16.81
N PHE A 414 -24.67 -22.04 -18.14
CA PHE A 414 -24.70 -20.72 -18.78
C PHE A 414 -25.95 -19.93 -18.43
N GLU A 415 -27.12 -20.57 -18.48
CA GLU A 415 -28.41 -19.93 -18.20
C GLU A 415 -28.54 -19.47 -16.74
N GLU A 416 -28.04 -20.28 -15.81
CA GLU A 416 -28.02 -19.95 -14.39
C GLU A 416 -27.05 -18.79 -14.10
N LEU A 417 -25.89 -18.77 -14.77
CA LEU A 417 -24.93 -17.67 -14.69
C LEU A 417 -25.52 -16.35 -15.22
N VAL A 418 -26.20 -16.38 -16.37
CA VAL A 418 -26.90 -15.20 -16.92
C VAL A 418 -27.99 -14.74 -15.96
N THR A 419 -28.75 -15.67 -15.38
CA THR A 419 -29.80 -15.36 -14.39
C THR A 419 -29.21 -14.61 -13.21
N CYS A 420 -28.16 -15.14 -12.56
CA CYS A 420 -27.45 -14.50 -11.44
C CYS A 420 -27.00 -13.06 -11.75
N MET A 421 -26.55 -12.80 -12.98
CA MET A 421 -26.06 -11.48 -13.39
C MET A 421 -27.17 -10.46 -13.66
N THR A 422 -28.41 -10.94 -13.89
CA THR A 422 -29.58 -10.12 -14.19
C THR A 422 -30.51 -9.92 -12.99
N GLU A 423 -30.20 -10.52 -11.84
CA GLU A 423 -31.02 -10.45 -10.61
C GLU A 423 -31.02 -9.07 -9.95
N GLY A 424 -30.07 -8.20 -10.30
CA GLY A 424 -29.97 -6.86 -9.74
C GLY A 424 -28.82 -6.03 -10.31
N PRO A 425 -28.56 -4.85 -9.72
CA PRO A 425 -27.45 -3.99 -10.13
C PRO A 425 -26.10 -4.62 -9.79
N SER A 426 -25.20 -4.68 -10.77
CA SER A 426 -23.78 -5.00 -10.57
C SER A 426 -22.97 -3.71 -10.38
N VAL A 427 -21.88 -3.77 -9.64
CA VAL A 427 -20.91 -2.66 -9.54
C VAL A 427 -19.73 -2.96 -10.44
N VAL A 428 -19.61 -2.20 -11.53
CA VAL A 428 -18.53 -2.31 -12.51
C VAL A 428 -17.48 -1.25 -12.22
N MET A 429 -16.21 -1.66 -12.16
CA MET A 429 -15.09 -0.80 -11.81
C MET A 429 -13.94 -0.99 -12.80
N ILE A 430 -13.20 0.09 -13.03
CA ILE A 430 -11.85 0.03 -13.63
C ILE A 430 -10.86 0.21 -12.50
N LEU A 431 -10.08 -0.84 -12.22
CA LEU A 431 -9.03 -0.83 -11.21
C LEU A 431 -7.69 -0.55 -11.85
N THR A 432 -6.87 0.25 -11.18
CA THR A 432 -5.55 0.64 -11.64
C THR A 432 -4.50 0.34 -10.59
N LYS A 433 -3.45 -0.39 -10.99
CA LYS A 433 -2.31 -0.79 -10.15
C LYS A 433 -1.16 -1.29 -11.05
N GLU A 434 0.07 -1.28 -10.56
CA GLU A 434 1.13 -2.12 -11.13
C GLU A 434 0.67 -3.59 -11.07
N ASN A 435 0.77 -4.35 -12.17
CA ASN A 435 0.33 -5.76 -12.23
C ASN A 435 -1.16 -5.97 -11.88
N ALA A 436 -2.03 -5.03 -12.26
CA ALA A 436 -3.42 -4.96 -11.81
C ALA A 436 -4.22 -6.23 -12.10
N VAL A 437 -4.02 -6.86 -13.26
CA VAL A 437 -4.78 -8.06 -13.65
C VAL A 437 -4.47 -9.22 -12.70
N GLU A 438 -3.19 -9.52 -12.50
CA GLU A 438 -2.75 -10.65 -11.66
C GLU A 438 -3.08 -10.40 -10.18
N GLU A 439 -2.80 -9.19 -9.69
CA GLU A 439 -3.13 -8.80 -8.31
C GLU A 439 -4.64 -8.87 -8.05
N TRP A 440 -5.47 -8.50 -9.03
CA TRP A 440 -6.93 -8.57 -8.89
C TRP A 440 -7.38 -10.03 -8.85
N ARG A 441 -6.82 -10.88 -9.70
CA ARG A 441 -7.09 -12.33 -9.69
C ARG A 441 -6.69 -12.98 -8.36
N GLN A 442 -5.54 -12.60 -7.82
CA GLN A 442 -5.09 -13.07 -6.52
C GLN A 442 -6.05 -12.61 -5.40
N LEU A 443 -6.50 -11.35 -5.44
CA LEU A 443 -7.45 -10.81 -4.48
C LEU A 443 -8.83 -11.47 -4.58
N MET A 444 -9.28 -11.77 -5.80
CA MET A 444 -10.53 -12.51 -6.04
C MET A 444 -10.45 -13.93 -5.50
N GLY A 445 -9.34 -14.63 -5.71
CA GLY A 445 -9.16 -16.04 -5.36
C GLY A 445 -9.77 -17.02 -6.38
N PRO A 446 -9.67 -18.33 -6.12
CA PRO A 446 -10.23 -19.38 -6.98
C PRO A 446 -11.72 -19.18 -7.29
N THR A 447 -12.15 -19.58 -8.49
CA THR A 447 -13.55 -19.42 -8.94
C THR A 447 -14.54 -20.16 -8.06
N ASP A 448 -14.16 -21.34 -7.58
CA ASP A 448 -14.93 -22.15 -6.63
C ASP A 448 -14.68 -21.62 -5.21
N PRO A 449 -15.74 -21.19 -4.49
CA PRO A 449 -15.60 -20.62 -3.16
C PRO A 449 -15.13 -21.62 -2.10
N GLU A 450 -15.40 -22.92 -2.25
CA GLU A 450 -14.93 -23.93 -1.31
C GLU A 450 -13.41 -24.12 -1.46
N VAL A 451 -12.92 -24.18 -2.69
CA VAL A 451 -11.47 -24.17 -2.99
C VAL A 451 -10.84 -22.86 -2.50
N ALA A 452 -11.53 -21.73 -2.67
CA ALA A 452 -11.05 -20.44 -2.20
C ALA A 452 -10.94 -20.42 -0.67
N LYS A 453 -11.90 -20.95 0.08
CA LYS A 453 -11.83 -21.05 1.56
C LYS A 453 -10.66 -21.89 2.04
N GLU A 454 -10.34 -22.98 1.33
CA GLU A 454 -9.21 -23.84 1.70
C GLU A 454 -7.85 -23.22 1.34
N THR A 455 -7.71 -22.69 0.12
CA THR A 455 -6.42 -22.27 -0.43
C THR A 455 -6.11 -20.78 -0.27
N SER A 456 -7.14 -19.94 -0.12
CA SER A 456 -7.04 -18.48 -0.03
C SER A 456 -8.19 -17.90 0.80
N PRO A 457 -8.30 -18.24 2.11
CA PRO A 457 -9.42 -17.86 2.98
C PRO A 457 -9.66 -16.34 3.11
N GLU A 458 -8.63 -15.54 2.83
CA GLU A 458 -8.70 -14.07 2.81
C GLU A 458 -9.13 -13.49 1.45
N SER A 459 -9.40 -14.31 0.44
CA SER A 459 -9.86 -13.85 -0.86
C SER A 459 -11.31 -13.37 -0.83
N ILE A 460 -11.69 -12.54 -1.79
CA ILE A 460 -13.07 -12.02 -1.90
C ILE A 460 -14.05 -13.18 -2.10
N ARG A 461 -13.71 -14.16 -2.94
CA ARG A 461 -14.57 -15.33 -3.19
C ARG A 461 -14.71 -16.22 -1.97
N ALA A 462 -13.67 -16.38 -1.16
CA ALA A 462 -13.78 -17.16 0.07
C ALA A 462 -14.74 -16.54 1.09
N GLN A 463 -14.79 -15.20 1.15
CA GLN A 463 -15.52 -14.46 2.18
C GLN A 463 -16.94 -14.08 1.80
N PHE A 464 -17.20 -13.78 0.53
CA PHE A 464 -18.46 -13.15 0.09
C PHE A 464 -19.21 -13.94 -0.99
N ALA A 465 -18.66 -15.03 -1.50
CA ALA A 465 -19.37 -15.85 -2.49
C ALA A 465 -20.51 -16.64 -1.84
N GLN A 466 -21.63 -16.71 -2.54
CA GLN A 466 -22.74 -17.58 -2.17
C GLN A 466 -22.53 -19.02 -2.66
N ASP A 467 -22.15 -19.16 -3.93
CA ASP A 467 -21.85 -20.43 -4.59
C ASP A 467 -20.93 -20.22 -5.81
N ILE A 468 -20.69 -21.28 -6.59
CA ILE A 468 -19.80 -21.26 -7.75
C ILE A 468 -20.30 -20.37 -8.90
N LEU A 469 -21.61 -20.16 -9.02
CA LEU A 469 -22.23 -19.35 -10.07
C LEU A 469 -22.32 -17.88 -9.64
N CYS A 470 -22.69 -17.63 -8.38
CA CYS A 470 -22.74 -16.32 -7.74
C CYS A 470 -21.53 -16.10 -6.83
N ASN A 471 -20.33 -16.26 -7.40
CA ASN A 471 -19.06 -16.17 -6.70
C ASN A 471 -18.58 -14.73 -6.38
N ALA A 472 -19.49 -13.82 -6.04
CA ALA A 472 -19.26 -12.43 -5.66
C ALA A 472 -18.62 -11.48 -6.69
N VAL A 473 -17.52 -11.85 -7.34
CA VAL A 473 -16.72 -10.96 -8.19
C VAL A 473 -16.22 -11.61 -9.48
N HIS A 474 -16.06 -10.79 -10.50
CA HIS A 474 -15.48 -11.13 -11.79
C HIS A 474 -14.34 -10.15 -12.16
N GLY A 475 -13.41 -10.59 -12.99
CA GLY A 475 -12.33 -9.75 -13.50
C GLY A 475 -11.82 -10.21 -14.85
N SER A 476 -11.09 -9.33 -15.54
CA SER A 476 -10.49 -9.66 -16.84
C SER A 476 -9.57 -10.87 -16.72
N SER A 477 -9.55 -11.68 -17.78
CA SER A 477 -8.63 -12.80 -17.92
C SER A 477 -7.21 -12.33 -18.25
N ASN A 478 -7.10 -11.21 -18.97
CA ASN A 478 -5.91 -10.70 -19.62
C ASN A 478 -5.87 -9.16 -19.55
#